data_AF-A0AAV9SQZ2-F1
#
_entry.id   AF-A0AAV9SQZ2-F1
#
_cell.length_a   1.000
_cell.length_b   1.000
_cell.length_c   1.000
_cell.angle_alpha   90.00
_cell.angle_beta   90.00
_cell.angle_gamma   90.00
#
_symmetry.space_group_name_H-M   'P 1'
#
loop_
_entity.id
_entity.type
_entity.pdbx_description
1 polymer ?
#
loop_
_entity_poly.entity_id
_entity_poly.type
_entity_poly.pdbx_seq_one_letter_code
_entity_poly.pdbx_strand_id
1 'polypeptide(L)'
;MVSLSGLWSRCLAPGRNPLLFISVRVLLLLLLLLTPFSSAETCFPHPAPCHILARIGHTVRLGALLPTRQPARIQNALNRALASIRHQSGGTDSTTASSQPAPLLPYNLTLEMVARSPAGWDPESLSHSACQDLVIRGVTAVLAFPRSREELIQVEFLSSFLEIPFVSILEDTEPLVTKV
;
A
#
# COMPACT_ATOMS: atom_id res chain seq x y z
N MET A 1 23.95 -68.56 3.57
CA MET A 1 24.71 -68.92 4.79
C MET A 1 25.62 -67.73 5.06
N VAL A 2 25.54 -66.92 6.12
CA VAL A 2 25.04 -67.08 7.50
C VAL A 2 24.53 -65.71 7.99
N SER A 3 23.49 -65.76 8.84
CA SER A 3 22.85 -64.65 9.57
C SER A 3 23.56 -64.35 10.90
N LEU A 4 23.36 -63.14 11.44
CA LEU A 4 23.21 -62.74 12.87
C LEU A 4 23.80 -61.33 13.05
N SER A 5 23.03 -60.23 13.00
CA SER A 5 22.18 -59.66 14.06
C SER A 5 22.83 -59.56 15.45
N GLY A 6 23.23 -58.35 15.83
CA GLY A 6 23.66 -57.94 17.16
C GLY A 6 23.88 -56.42 17.17
N LEU A 7 22.85 -55.60 17.36
CA LEU A 7 22.47 -55.07 18.67
C LEU A 7 23.62 -54.26 19.29
N TRP A 8 23.62 -52.95 19.09
CA TRP A 8 23.78 -51.97 20.17
C TRP A 8 22.96 -50.74 19.81
N SER A 9 21.70 -50.82 20.25
CA SER A 9 20.83 -49.67 20.48
C SER A 9 21.63 -48.58 21.15
N ARG A 10 21.88 -47.47 20.45
CA ARG A 10 22.27 -46.23 21.14
C ARG A 10 21.03 -45.80 21.92
N CYS A 11 21.11 -45.99 23.23
CA CYS A 11 20.13 -45.54 24.20
C CYS A 11 19.81 -44.06 23.98
N LEU A 12 18.67 -43.78 23.34
CA LEU A 12 17.95 -42.52 23.55
C LEU A 12 17.40 -42.59 24.97
N ALA A 13 18.23 -42.18 25.94
CA ALA A 13 17.76 -41.93 27.28
C ALA A 13 16.64 -40.88 27.20
N PRO A 14 15.50 -41.05 27.91
CA PRO A 14 14.48 -40.03 28.03
C PRO A 14 14.95 -39.00 29.08
N GLY A 15 16.11 -38.39 28.83
CA GLY A 15 16.51 -37.15 29.49
C GLY A 15 15.74 -36.03 28.82
N ARG A 16 14.50 -35.77 29.27
CA ARG A 16 13.84 -34.48 29.03
C ARG A 16 14.89 -33.44 29.40
N ASN A 17 15.45 -32.75 28.41
CA ASN A 17 16.47 -31.74 28.65
C ASN A 17 15.70 -30.43 28.90
N PRO A 18 15.31 -30.13 30.17
CA PRO A 18 14.45 -28.99 30.45
C PRO A 18 15.08 -27.70 29.95
N LEU A 19 16.42 -27.65 29.87
CA LEU A 19 17.20 -26.53 29.36
C LEU A 19 16.91 -26.19 27.89
N LEU A 20 16.69 -27.19 27.02
CA LEU A 20 16.32 -26.94 25.62
C LEU A 20 14.88 -26.42 25.51
N PHE A 21 13.96 -26.97 26.30
CA PHE A 21 12.58 -26.48 26.36
C PHE A 21 12.50 -25.08 26.95
N ILE A 22 13.28 -24.77 27.99
CA ILE A 22 13.39 -23.44 28.58
C ILE A 22 14.00 -22.47 27.57
N SER A 23 15.06 -22.86 26.84
CA SER A 23 15.69 -22.02 25.82
C SER A 23 14.74 -21.68 24.67
N VAL A 24 13.98 -22.65 24.16
CA VAL A 24 12.99 -22.41 23.09
C VAL A 24 11.85 -21.53 23.60
N ARG A 25 11.39 -21.74 24.83
CA ARG A 25 10.30 -20.96 25.43
C ARG A 25 10.72 -19.54 25.75
N VAL A 26 11.96 -19.32 26.21
CA VAL A 26 12.55 -18.00 26.43
C VAL A 26 12.77 -17.29 25.09
N LEU A 27 13.25 -17.99 24.07
CA LEU A 27 13.40 -17.43 22.71
C LEU A 27 12.05 -17.05 22.11
N LEU A 28 11.02 -17.88 22.27
CA LEU A 28 9.65 -17.59 21.82
C LEU A 28 9.05 -16.41 22.59
N LEU A 29 9.28 -16.33 23.91
CA LEU A 29 8.85 -15.20 24.73
C LEU A 29 9.57 -13.91 24.31
N LEU A 30 10.88 -13.99 24.04
CA LEU A 30 11.68 -12.86 23.56
C LEU A 30 11.21 -12.40 22.18
N LEU A 31 10.92 -13.32 21.25
CA LEU A 31 10.32 -12.98 19.96
C LEU A 31 8.94 -12.32 20.15
N LEU A 32 8.05 -12.87 20.99
CA LEU A 32 6.75 -12.23 21.27
C LEU A 32 6.91 -10.84 21.90
N LEU A 33 7.89 -10.64 22.79
CA LEU A 33 8.18 -9.34 23.40
C LEU A 33 8.84 -8.36 22.42
N LEU A 34 9.47 -8.84 21.35
CA LEU A 34 10.07 -8.03 20.29
C LEU A 34 9.08 -7.71 19.15
N THR A 35 8.02 -8.52 18.95
CA THR A 35 6.97 -8.25 17.95
C THR A 35 6.20 -6.93 18.08
N PRO A 36 5.97 -6.31 19.27
CA PRO A 36 5.30 -5.01 19.32
C PRO A 36 6.19 -3.87 18.81
N PHE A 37 7.52 -4.05 18.70
CA PHE A 37 8.43 -3.05 18.13
C PHE A 37 8.46 -3.07 16.60
N SER A 38 7.85 -4.07 15.97
CA SER A 38 7.58 -4.10 14.52
C SER A 38 6.16 -3.65 14.18
N SER A 39 5.38 -3.21 15.17
CA SER A 39 4.09 -2.58 14.94
C SER A 39 4.34 -1.26 14.22
N ALA A 40 3.69 -1.10 13.06
CA ALA A 40 3.55 0.15 12.36
C ALA A 40 3.46 1.29 13.37
N GLU A 41 4.41 2.22 13.30
CA GLU A 41 4.39 3.44 14.10
C GLU A 41 2.97 3.97 14.06
N THR A 42 2.28 3.98 15.20
CA THR A 42 0.98 4.63 15.31
C THR A 42 1.26 6.10 15.03
N CYS A 43 1.07 6.52 13.78
CA CYS A 43 1.12 7.90 13.37
C CYS A 43 0.00 8.62 14.11
N PHE A 44 0.31 9.15 15.29
CA PHE A 44 -0.56 10.09 15.97
C PHE A 44 -0.66 11.31 15.05
N PRO A 45 -1.86 11.65 14.55
CA PRO A 45 -2.01 12.85 13.75
C PRO A 45 -1.54 14.03 14.60
N HIS A 46 -0.64 14.85 14.04
CA HIS A 46 -0.10 16.00 14.74
C HIS A 46 -1.26 16.93 15.19
N PRO A 47 -1.27 17.44 16.43
CA PRO A 47 -2.41 18.16 17.02
C PRO A 47 -2.81 19.46 16.28
N ALA A 48 -1.97 19.95 15.39
CA ALA A 48 -2.29 20.98 14.40
C ALA A 48 -1.79 20.52 13.01
N PRO A 49 -2.54 20.75 11.92
CA PRO A 49 -2.08 20.35 10.60
C PRO A 49 -0.77 21.08 10.27
N CYS A 50 0.22 20.34 9.78
CA CYS A 50 1.54 20.90 9.50
C CYS A 50 1.44 21.90 8.33
N HIS A 51 1.86 23.15 8.56
CA HIS A 51 1.81 24.22 7.56
C HIS A 51 2.78 24.03 6.38
N ILE A 52 3.50 22.91 6.34
CA ILE A 52 4.41 22.55 5.26
C ILE A 52 3.63 22.47 3.93
N LEU A 53 2.45 21.84 3.93
CA LEU A 53 1.62 21.73 2.72
C LEU A 53 1.12 23.09 2.21
N ALA A 54 0.88 24.06 3.10
CA ALA A 54 0.53 25.43 2.72
C ALA A 54 1.67 26.17 1.98
N ARG A 55 2.92 25.66 2.04
CA ARG A 55 4.10 26.28 1.42
C ARG A 55 4.54 25.59 0.13
N ILE A 56 4.15 24.32 -0.10
CA ILE A 56 4.70 23.48 -1.18
C ILE A 56 3.98 23.67 -2.52
N GLY A 57 2.74 24.16 -2.54
CA GLY A 57 2.01 24.42 -3.77
C GLY A 57 0.51 24.33 -3.57
N HIS A 58 -0.26 24.57 -4.64
CA HIS A 58 -1.73 24.60 -4.60
C HIS A 58 -2.35 23.36 -5.24
N THR A 59 -1.54 22.45 -5.78
CA THR A 59 -2.02 21.28 -6.53
C THR A 59 -1.25 20.04 -6.14
N VAL A 60 -1.97 18.97 -5.80
CA VAL A 60 -1.45 17.63 -5.55
C VAL A 60 -1.77 16.79 -6.77
N ARG A 61 -0.73 16.23 -7.40
CA ARG A 61 -0.86 15.35 -8.56
C ARG A 61 -0.83 13.89 -8.14
N LEU A 62 -1.83 13.14 -8.57
CA LEU A 62 -1.86 11.69 -8.49
C LEU A 62 -1.65 11.11 -9.90
N GLY A 63 -0.85 10.06 -10.00
CA GLY A 63 -0.73 9.26 -11.21
C GLY A 63 -1.76 8.14 -11.25
N ALA A 64 -2.07 7.63 -12.43
CA ALA A 64 -2.79 6.38 -12.59
C ALA A 64 -2.25 5.56 -13.76
N LEU A 65 -1.82 4.33 -13.51
CA LEU A 65 -1.47 3.34 -14.53
C LEU A 65 -2.72 2.53 -14.89
N LEU A 66 -3.34 2.88 -16.02
CA LEU A 66 -4.56 2.26 -16.50
C LEU A 66 -4.28 0.84 -17.02
N PRO A 67 -5.24 -0.09 -16.85
CA PRO A 67 -5.06 -1.45 -17.35
C PRO A 67 -5.09 -1.49 -18.89
N THR A 68 -4.35 -2.42 -19.48
CA THR A 68 -4.28 -2.58 -20.93
C THR A 68 -5.61 -3.00 -21.57
N ARG A 69 -6.50 -3.67 -20.82
CA ARG A 69 -7.86 -3.97 -21.30
C ARG A 69 -8.85 -3.02 -20.65
N GLN A 70 -9.70 -2.42 -21.48
CA GLN A 70 -10.77 -1.52 -21.06
C GLN A 70 -10.31 -0.30 -20.23
N PRO A 71 -9.23 0.41 -20.60
CA PRO A 71 -8.73 1.57 -19.85
C PRO A 71 -9.79 2.67 -19.68
N ALA A 72 -10.69 2.82 -20.64
CA ALA A 72 -11.77 3.81 -20.61
C ALA A 72 -12.72 3.61 -19.41
N ARG A 73 -12.97 2.37 -18.96
CA ARG A 73 -13.84 2.12 -17.80
C ARG A 73 -13.26 2.75 -16.54
N ILE A 74 -11.97 2.48 -16.30
CA ILE A 74 -11.24 3.00 -15.14
C ILE A 74 -11.07 4.52 -15.26
N GLN A 75 -10.69 5.03 -16.43
CA GLN A 75 -10.55 6.48 -16.65
C GLN A 75 -11.87 7.22 -16.39
N ASN A 76 -13.01 6.68 -16.84
CA ASN A 76 -14.32 7.25 -16.56
C ASN A 76 -14.67 7.20 -15.07
N ALA A 77 -14.30 6.14 -14.36
CA ALA A 77 -14.48 6.05 -12.91
C ALA A 77 -13.64 7.09 -12.16
N LEU A 78 -12.37 7.26 -12.55
CA LEU A 78 -11.49 8.30 -12.00
C LEU A 78 -12.07 9.69 -12.24
N ASN A 79 -12.53 9.99 -13.46
CA ASN A 79 -13.15 11.28 -13.77
C ASN A 79 -14.38 11.58 -12.90
N ARG A 80 -15.23 10.57 -12.63
CA ARG A 80 -16.37 10.72 -11.72
C ARG A 80 -15.93 10.95 -10.27
N ALA A 81 -14.92 10.22 -9.80
CA ALA A 81 -14.39 10.42 -8.45
C ALA A 81 -13.82 11.83 -8.26
N LEU A 82 -13.04 12.33 -9.24
CA LEU A 82 -12.49 13.69 -9.21
C LEU A 82 -13.57 14.76 -9.24
N ALA A 83 -14.63 14.57 -10.03
CA ALA A 83 -15.77 15.48 -10.03
C ALA A 83 -16.44 15.52 -8.64
N SER A 84 -16.67 14.36 -8.02
CA SER A 84 -17.24 14.28 -6.67
C SER A 84 -16.38 15.01 -5.62
N ILE A 85 -15.06 14.83 -5.66
CA ILE A 85 -14.12 15.52 -4.75
C ILE A 85 -14.20 17.04 -4.93
N ARG A 86 -14.27 17.54 -6.18
CA ARG A 86 -14.39 18.98 -6.46
C ARG A 86 -15.70 19.57 -5.94
N HIS A 87 -16.83 18.87 -6.10
CA HIS A 87 -18.12 19.36 -5.61
C HIS A 87 -18.18 19.47 -4.09
N GLN A 88 -17.49 18.60 -3.35
CA GLN A 88 -17.38 18.69 -1.89
C GLN A 88 -16.58 19.92 -1.43
N SER A 89 -15.72 20.48 -2.29
CA SER A 89 -14.89 21.65 -1.96
C SER A 89 -15.59 22.99 -2.20
N GLY A 90 -16.76 23.04 -2.85
CA GLY A 90 -17.40 24.27 -3.34
C GLY A 90 -18.71 24.68 -2.68
N GLY A 91 -19.14 24.00 -1.61
CA GLY A 91 -20.45 24.22 -0.96
C GLY A 91 -20.50 25.42 -0.02
N THR A 92 -20.47 26.63 -0.57
CA THR A 92 -20.85 27.85 0.16
C THR A 92 -22.24 28.24 -0.30
N ASP A 93 -23.29 28.02 0.51
CA ASP A 93 -24.51 28.83 0.49
C ASP A 93 -25.46 28.54 1.68
N SER A 94 -25.63 29.60 2.49
CA SER A 94 -26.81 29.99 3.29
C SER A 94 -27.22 29.20 4.55
N THR A 95 -27.07 29.89 5.69
CA THR A 95 -28.04 29.97 6.81
C THR A 95 -28.71 28.67 7.27
N THR A 96 -28.02 27.86 8.06
CA THR A 96 -28.54 27.23 9.30
C THR A 96 -27.38 26.55 10.03
N ALA A 97 -27.30 26.74 11.34
CA ALA A 97 -26.27 26.16 12.18
C ALA A 97 -26.46 24.64 12.28
N SER A 98 -25.69 23.86 11.51
CA SER A 98 -25.05 22.58 11.87
C SER A 98 -24.63 21.80 10.63
N SER A 99 -23.41 21.26 10.65
CA SER A 99 -22.85 20.28 9.68
C SER A 99 -22.54 20.77 8.26
N GLN A 100 -21.67 21.77 8.11
CA GLN A 100 -20.96 22.00 6.84
C GLN A 100 -19.84 20.95 6.68
N PRO A 101 -19.78 20.21 5.55
CA PRO A 101 -18.62 19.36 5.25
C PRO A 101 -17.41 20.26 5.02
N ALA A 102 -16.36 20.09 5.82
CA ALA A 102 -15.10 20.75 5.57
C ALA A 102 -14.55 20.34 4.18
N PRO A 103 -13.82 21.23 3.48
CA PRO A 103 -13.13 20.87 2.25
C PRO A 103 -12.29 19.60 2.45
N LEU A 104 -12.38 18.66 1.51
CA LEU A 104 -11.66 17.37 1.60
C LEU A 104 -10.15 17.53 1.73
N LEU A 105 -9.58 18.58 1.12
CA LEU A 105 -8.16 18.86 1.17
C LEU A 105 -7.89 20.14 1.98
N PRO A 106 -6.92 20.12 2.91
CA PRO A 106 -6.55 21.29 3.68
C PRO A 106 -5.88 22.34 2.80
N TYR A 107 -5.82 23.59 3.28
CA TYR A 107 -5.06 24.69 2.66
C TYR A 107 -5.47 25.04 1.21
N ASN A 108 -6.70 24.74 0.81
CA ASN A 108 -7.21 24.98 -0.55
C ASN A 108 -6.39 24.28 -1.64
N LEU A 109 -5.84 23.11 -1.32
CA LEU A 109 -5.18 22.27 -2.30
C LEU A 109 -6.19 21.73 -3.32
N THR A 110 -5.77 21.73 -4.58
CA THR A 110 -6.49 21.14 -5.70
C THR A 110 -5.89 19.78 -6.02
N LEU A 111 -6.71 18.85 -6.53
CA LEU A 111 -6.25 17.52 -6.93
C LEU A 111 -6.31 17.38 -8.45
N GLU A 112 -5.19 16.96 -9.03
CA GLU A 112 -5.06 16.65 -10.45
C GLU A 112 -4.70 15.17 -10.63
N MET A 113 -5.30 14.53 -11.63
CA MET A 113 -5.04 13.13 -11.97
C MET A 113 -4.34 13.04 -13.32
N VAL A 114 -3.22 12.35 -13.36
CA VAL A 114 -2.45 12.05 -14.57
C VAL A 114 -2.58 10.56 -14.87
N ALA A 115 -3.52 10.21 -15.76
CA ALA A 115 -3.71 8.83 -16.18
C ALA A 115 -2.87 8.48 -17.41
N ARG A 116 -2.24 7.29 -17.40
CA ARG A 116 -1.43 6.75 -18.49
C ARG A 116 -1.72 5.28 -18.69
N SER A 117 -1.80 4.86 -19.94
CA SER A 117 -1.94 3.45 -20.30
C SER A 117 -0.57 2.98 -20.80
N PRO A 118 0.15 2.13 -20.06
CA PRO A 118 1.39 1.54 -20.57
C PRO A 118 1.08 0.63 -21.76
N ALA A 119 2.03 0.46 -22.67
CA ALA A 119 1.89 -0.42 -23.83
C ALA A 119 1.70 -1.89 -23.42
N GLY A 120 2.32 -2.27 -22.31
CA GLY A 120 2.25 -3.59 -21.68
C GLY A 120 2.59 -3.52 -20.21
N TRP A 121 2.42 -4.63 -19.51
CA TRP A 121 2.87 -4.81 -18.11
C TRP A 121 4.25 -5.46 -18.01
N ASP A 122 5.04 -5.41 -19.09
CA ASP A 122 6.45 -5.75 -19.05
C ASP A 122 7.25 -4.63 -18.34
N PRO A 123 8.41 -4.95 -17.75
CA PRO A 123 9.19 -3.99 -16.97
C PRO A 123 9.59 -2.74 -17.76
N GLU A 124 9.89 -2.88 -19.05
CA GLU A 124 10.32 -1.78 -19.91
C GLU A 124 9.18 -0.79 -20.14
N SER A 125 8.03 -1.28 -20.62
CA SER A 125 6.83 -0.46 -20.85
C SER A 125 6.36 0.26 -19.59
N LEU A 126 6.37 -0.43 -18.45
CA LEU A 126 5.95 0.15 -17.18
C LEU A 126 6.95 1.20 -16.67
N SER A 127 8.25 0.92 -16.75
CA SER A 127 9.27 1.90 -16.36
C SER A 127 9.23 3.15 -17.25
N HIS A 128 9.02 2.98 -18.55
CA HIS A 128 8.82 4.11 -19.47
C HIS A 128 7.61 4.94 -19.06
N SER A 129 6.44 4.30 -18.85
CA SER A 129 5.23 5.04 -18.48
C SER A 129 5.34 5.71 -17.10
N ALA A 130 5.89 5.01 -16.10
CA ALA A 130 6.06 5.58 -14.77
C ALA A 130 7.08 6.72 -14.79
N CYS A 131 8.31 6.48 -15.26
CA CYS A 131 9.38 7.47 -15.21
C CYS A 131 9.12 8.64 -16.16
N GLN A 132 8.75 8.36 -17.42
CA GLN A 132 8.70 9.38 -18.47
C GLN A 132 7.33 10.02 -18.65
N ASP A 133 6.24 9.45 -18.11
CA ASP A 133 4.93 10.10 -18.18
C ASP A 133 4.40 10.56 -16.82
N LEU A 134 4.67 9.84 -15.74
CA LEU A 134 4.13 10.16 -14.41
C LEU A 134 5.14 10.96 -13.58
N VAL A 135 6.35 10.43 -13.36
CA VAL A 135 7.36 11.04 -12.48
C VAL A 135 7.78 12.42 -12.99
N ILE A 136 7.99 12.60 -14.31
CA ILE A 136 8.30 13.93 -14.86
C ILE A 136 7.22 14.98 -14.60
N ARG A 137 5.97 14.57 -14.31
CA ARG A 137 4.87 15.48 -13.98
C ARG A 137 4.77 15.77 -12.48
N GLY A 138 5.65 15.20 -11.66
CA GLY A 138 5.68 15.40 -10.22
C GLY A 138 4.48 14.79 -9.51
N VAL A 139 4.13 13.55 -9.84
CA VAL A 139 3.09 12.82 -9.10
C VAL A 139 3.58 12.45 -7.70
N THR A 140 2.67 12.48 -6.73
CA THR A 140 2.96 12.20 -5.31
C THR A 140 2.64 10.77 -4.90
N ALA A 141 1.70 10.14 -5.61
CA ALA A 141 1.33 8.74 -5.48
C ALA A 141 0.75 8.26 -6.81
N VAL A 142 0.76 6.95 -7.05
CA VAL A 142 0.25 6.35 -8.29
C VAL A 142 -0.82 5.31 -7.98
N LEU A 143 -1.99 5.41 -8.60
CA LEU A 143 -3.00 4.36 -8.62
C LEU A 143 -2.64 3.32 -9.67
N ALA A 144 -2.63 2.04 -9.32
CA ALA A 144 -2.42 0.95 -10.26
C ALA A 144 -3.60 -0.02 -10.24
N PHE A 145 -3.87 -0.64 -11.38
CA PHE A 145 -4.98 -1.59 -11.54
C PHE A 145 -4.45 -2.94 -12.08
N PRO A 146 -3.61 -3.64 -11.31
CA PRO A 146 -3.09 -4.93 -11.73
C PRO A 146 -4.19 -6.01 -11.66
N ARG A 147 -4.16 -6.94 -12.62
CA ARG A 147 -5.15 -8.02 -12.76
C ARG A 147 -4.58 -9.40 -12.50
N SER A 148 -3.27 -9.50 -12.32
CA SER A 148 -2.61 -10.75 -11.96
C SER A 148 -1.56 -10.48 -10.90
N ARG A 149 -1.12 -11.56 -10.24
CA ARG A 149 -0.05 -11.49 -9.25
C ARG A 149 1.25 -10.97 -9.88
N GLU A 150 1.51 -11.34 -11.14
CA GLU A 150 2.68 -10.90 -11.89
C GLU A 150 2.63 -9.39 -12.15
N GLU A 151 1.48 -8.86 -12.61
CA GLU A 151 1.28 -7.41 -12.78
C GLU A 151 1.47 -6.67 -11.44
N LEU A 152 0.95 -7.22 -10.33
CA LEU A 152 1.11 -6.64 -8.99
C LEU A 152 2.57 -6.59 -8.52
N ILE A 153 3.35 -7.65 -8.76
CA ILE A 153 4.78 -7.69 -8.40
C ILE A 153 5.56 -6.61 -9.16
N GLN A 154 5.23 -6.37 -10.43
CA GLN A 154 5.88 -5.30 -11.21
C GLN A 154 5.58 -3.91 -10.64
N VAL A 155 4.34 -3.69 -10.21
CA VAL A 155 3.94 -2.43 -9.55
C VAL A 155 4.69 -2.22 -8.25
N GLU A 156 4.80 -3.26 -7.41
CA GLU A 156 5.51 -3.20 -6.13
C GLU A 156 7.00 -2.87 -6.33
N PHE A 157 7.62 -3.51 -7.32
CA PHE A 157 9.00 -3.22 -7.69
C PHE A 157 9.17 -1.75 -8.12
N LEU A 158 8.27 -1.23 -8.97
CA LEU A 158 8.31 0.16 -9.39
C LEU A 158 8.07 1.14 -8.22
N SER A 159 7.15 0.82 -7.31
CA SER A 159 6.92 1.64 -6.12
C SER A 159 8.17 1.75 -5.26
N SER A 160 8.82 0.60 -5.01
CA SER A 160 10.07 0.55 -4.25
C SER A 160 11.21 1.27 -4.96
N PHE A 161 11.34 1.10 -6.28
CA PHE A 161 12.40 1.72 -7.07
C PHE A 161 12.27 3.24 -7.18
N LEU A 162 11.04 3.73 -7.34
CA LEU A 162 10.76 5.15 -7.49
C LEU A 162 10.64 5.89 -6.16
N GLU A 163 10.56 5.16 -5.04
CA GLU A 163 10.22 5.70 -3.72
C GLU A 163 8.91 6.52 -3.75
N ILE A 164 8.00 6.16 -4.65
CA ILE A 164 6.66 6.74 -4.78
C ILE A 164 5.67 5.70 -4.32
N PRO A 165 4.68 6.04 -3.48
CA PRO A 165 3.67 5.08 -3.05
C PRO A 165 2.74 4.72 -4.22
N PHE A 166 2.64 3.42 -4.51
CA PHE A 166 1.64 2.89 -5.44
C PHE A 166 0.49 2.27 -4.64
N VAL A 167 -0.74 2.68 -4.96
CA VAL A 167 -1.96 2.12 -4.38
C VAL A 167 -2.60 1.23 -5.44
N SER A 168 -2.46 -0.08 -5.25
CA SER A 168 -2.98 -1.10 -6.16
C SER A 168 -4.44 -1.44 -5.84
N ILE A 169 -5.33 -1.29 -6.83
CA ILE A 169 -6.75 -1.66 -6.74
C ILE A 169 -6.94 -2.98 -7.49
N LEU A 170 -7.26 -4.04 -6.74
CA LEU A 170 -7.47 -5.39 -7.25
C LEU A 170 -8.97 -5.63 -7.51
N GLU A 171 -9.32 -6.25 -8.64
CA GLU A 171 -10.72 -6.54 -8.98
C GLU A 171 -11.32 -7.71 -8.16
N ASP A 172 -10.49 -8.64 -7.62
CA ASP A 172 -10.93 -9.95 -7.13
C ASP A 172 -10.52 -10.34 -5.68
N THR A 173 -10.09 -9.40 -4.84
CA THR A 173 -9.77 -9.74 -3.43
C THR A 173 -10.94 -9.39 -2.52
N GLU A 174 -11.31 -10.32 -1.62
CA GLU A 174 -12.23 -10.03 -0.51
C GLU A 174 -11.90 -8.66 0.10
N PRO A 175 -12.92 -7.82 0.39
CA PRO A 175 -12.68 -6.49 0.95
C PRO A 175 -11.82 -6.63 2.21
N LEU A 176 -10.77 -5.81 2.31
CA LEU A 176 -9.96 -5.73 3.53
C LEU A 176 -10.89 -5.35 4.69
N VAL A 177 -11.20 -6.32 5.55
CA VAL A 177 -12.00 -6.10 6.75
C VAL A 177 -11.15 -5.27 7.70
N THR A 178 -11.31 -3.95 7.65
CA THR A 178 -10.70 -3.05 8.64
C THR A 178 -11.52 -3.19 9.91
N LYS A 179 -11.01 -3.93 10.89
CA LYS A 179 -11.55 -3.86 12.26
C LYS A 179 -11.36 -2.43 12.76
N VAL A 180 -12.48 -1.75 12.98
CA VAL A 180 -12.58 -0.49 13.74
C VAL A 180 -12.42 -0.79 15.22
#